data_AF-A0A367M3V0-F1
#
_entry.id   AF-A0A367M3V0-F1
#
_cell.length_a   1.000
_cell.length_b   1.000
_cell.length_c   1.000
_cell.angle_alpha   90.00
_cell.angle_beta   90.00
_cell.angle_gamma   90.00
#
_symmetry.space_group_name_H-M   'P 1'
#
loop_
_entity.id
_entity.type
_entity.pdbx_description
1 polymer ?
#
loop_
_entity_poly.entity_id
_entity_poly.type
_entity_poly.pdbx_seq_one_letter_code
_entity_poly.pdbx_strand_id
1 'polypeptide(L)'
;PDGCGFRAGLQRALADQGLGLQLNLETFGSELQLGLVAAGRGLGLVPAPALARSRYRDQLQVLQLEDFQPLIQLWLVRPRLLGNLETPARLFGRAVAEGLDMQAG
;
A
#
# COMPACT_ATOMS: atom_id res chain seq x y z
N PRO A 1 11.99 12.04 7.00
CA PRO A 1 10.80 12.28 6.14
C PRO A 1 9.58 11.60 6.75
N ASP A 2 8.38 12.19 6.61
CA ASP A 2 7.16 11.44 6.88
C ASP A 2 7.18 10.19 5.99
N GLY A 3 7.07 9.02 6.62
CA GLY A 3 7.23 7.72 5.96
C GLY A 3 6.26 7.51 4.78
N CYS A 4 6.35 6.33 4.16
CA CYS A 4 5.42 5.94 3.10
C CYS A 4 3.95 6.21 3.50
N GLY A 5 3.07 6.47 2.52
CA GLY A 5 1.68 6.87 2.77
C GLY A 5 0.93 5.99 3.78
N PHE A 6 1.30 4.72 3.90
CA PHE A 6 0.78 3.81 4.93
C PHE A 6 1.13 4.20 6.37
N ARG A 7 2.39 4.52 6.66
CA ARG A 7 2.83 4.90 8.02
C ARG A 7 2.16 6.21 8.44
N ALA A 8 2.20 7.21 7.55
CA ALA A 8 1.57 8.49 7.81
C ALA A 8 0.05 8.35 7.98
N GLY A 9 -0.60 7.53 7.16
CA GLY A 9 -2.03 7.24 7.25
C GLY A 9 -2.41 6.55 8.57
N LEU A 10 -1.68 5.51 8.98
CA LEU A 10 -1.91 4.81 10.25
C LEU A 10 -1.67 5.73 11.46
N GLN A 11 -0.58 6.49 11.45
CA GLN A 11 -0.27 7.42 12.53
C GLN A 11 -1.37 8.49 12.67
N ARG A 12 -1.89 9.01 11.56
CA ARG A 12 -3.01 9.96 11.57
C ARG A 12 -4.29 9.32 12.12
N ALA A 13 -4.67 8.15 11.62
CA ALA A 13 -5.88 7.46 12.07
C ALA A 13 -5.86 7.15 13.57
N LEU A 14 -4.70 6.78 14.12
CA LEU A 14 -4.54 6.60 15.57
C LEU A 14 -4.60 7.94 16.32
N ALA A 15 -3.91 8.98 15.83
CA ALA A 15 -3.90 10.28 16.46
C ALA A 15 -5.29 10.94 16.52
N ASP A 16 -6.11 10.76 15.47
CA ASP A 16 -7.50 11.25 15.43
C ASP A 16 -8.38 10.61 16.52
N GLN A 17 -7.97 9.46 17.07
CA GLN A 17 -8.60 8.78 18.20
C GLN A 17 -7.89 9.04 19.55
N GLY A 18 -6.90 9.94 19.58
CA GLY A 18 -6.08 10.21 20.77
C GLY A 18 -5.10 9.08 21.12
N LEU A 19 -4.85 8.15 20.21
CA LEU A 19 -3.91 7.04 20.37
C LEU A 19 -2.53 7.37 19.79
N GLY A 20 -1.48 6.81 20.39
CA GLY A 20 -0.12 6.88 19.88
C GLY A 20 0.29 5.61 19.13
N LEU A 21 1.00 5.75 18.01
CA LEU A 21 1.63 4.62 17.33
C LEU A 21 2.97 4.28 18.01
N GLN A 22 3.05 3.11 18.67
CA GLN A 22 4.31 2.56 19.17
C GLN A 22 5.02 1.80 18.05
N LEU A 23 6.09 2.39 17.51
CA LEU A 23 6.90 1.77 16.45
C LEU A 23 7.92 0.80 17.05
N ASN A 24 7.70 -0.51 16.86
CA ASN A 24 8.65 -1.54 17.28
C ASN A 24 9.88 -1.63 16.35
N LEU A 25 9.69 -1.44 15.04
CA LEU A 25 10.73 -1.51 14.02
C LEU A 25 10.27 -0.84 12.73
N GLU A 26 11.20 -0.18 12.03
CA GLU A 26 11.02 0.23 10.63
C GLU A 26 11.88 -0.67 9.72
N THR A 27 11.29 -1.17 8.64
CA THR A 27 11.99 -2.05 7.69
C THR A 27 11.82 -1.53 6.28
N PHE A 28 12.75 -1.92 5.40
CA PHE A 28 12.65 -1.64 3.98
C PHE A 28 12.13 -2.87 3.23
N GLY A 29 10.93 -2.75 2.65
CA GLY A 29 10.31 -3.80 1.84
C GLY A 29 9.32 -4.70 2.60
N SER A 30 8.18 -4.97 1.97
CA SER A 30 7.07 -5.72 2.58
C SER A 30 7.42 -7.17 2.93
N GLU A 31 8.33 -7.82 2.20
CA GLU A 31 8.65 -9.23 2.44
C GLU A 31 9.39 -9.46 3.76
N LEU A 32 10.36 -8.58 4.08
CA LEU A 32 11.04 -8.61 5.38
C LEU A 32 10.08 -8.31 6.51
N GLN A 33 9.22 -7.29 6.34
CA GLN A 33 8.20 -6.93 7.31
C GLN A 33 7.27 -8.13 7.62
N LEU A 34 6.78 -8.81 6.59
CA LEU A 34 5.89 -9.97 6.73
C LEU A 34 6.60 -11.14 7.41
N GLY A 35 7.88 -11.38 7.10
CA GLY A 35 8.68 -12.40 7.79
C GLY A 35 8.84 -12.14 9.29
N LEU A 36 8.96 -10.87 9.70
CA LEU A 36 9.03 -10.50 11.12
C LEU A 36 7.69 -10.67 11.85
N VAL A 37 6.57 -10.37 11.18
CA VAL A 37 5.23 -10.64 11.71
C VAL A 37 5.04 -12.15 11.87
N ALA A 38 5.43 -12.95 10.87
CA ALA A 38 5.35 -14.41 10.95
C ALA A 38 6.23 -14.98 12.07
N ALA A 39 7.36 -14.34 12.37
CA ALA A 39 8.21 -14.66 13.50
C ALA A 39 7.69 -14.14 14.87
N GLY A 40 6.46 -13.58 14.93
CA GLY A 40 5.83 -13.11 16.16
C GLY A 40 6.36 -11.77 16.68
N ARG A 41 7.02 -10.96 15.84
CA ARG A 41 7.65 -9.70 16.29
C ARG A 41 6.70 -8.50 16.37
N GLY A 42 5.42 -8.68 16.04
CA GLY A 42 4.37 -7.66 16.15
C GLY A 42 3.38 -7.70 14.99
N LEU A 43 2.78 -6.55 14.68
CA LEU A 43 1.84 -6.38 13.56
C LEU A 43 2.52 -5.71 12.36
N GLY A 44 1.98 -5.95 11.17
CA GLY A 44 2.43 -5.34 9.93
C GLY A 44 1.28 -4.69 9.16
N LEU A 45 1.61 -3.65 8.41
CA LEU A 45 0.71 -2.97 7.46
C LEU A 45 1.36 -3.01 6.08
N VAL A 46 0.75 -3.73 5.15
CA VAL A 46 1.22 -3.88 3.77
C VAL A 46 0.03 -3.83 2.80
N PRO A 47 0.24 -3.48 1.52
CA PRO A 47 -0.79 -3.65 0.49
C PRO A 47 -1.20 -5.13 0.35
N ALA A 48 -2.48 -5.41 0.12
CA ALA A 48 -2.98 -6.77 -0.09
C ALA A 48 -2.23 -7.55 -1.20
N PRO A 49 -1.87 -6.95 -2.37
CA PRO A 49 -1.07 -7.64 -3.37
C PRO A 49 0.33 -8.06 -2.88
N ALA A 50 0.92 -7.33 -1.93
CA ALA A 50 2.21 -7.69 -1.36
C ALA A 50 2.10 -8.94 -0.47
N LEU A 51 1.04 -9.04 0.34
CA LEU A 51 0.75 -10.24 1.13
C LEU A 51 0.45 -11.44 0.23
N ALA A 52 -0.37 -11.26 -0.81
CA ALA A 52 -0.76 -12.34 -1.72
C ALA A 52 0.44 -13.02 -2.39
N ARG A 53 1.53 -12.27 -2.62
CA ARG A 53 2.78 -12.72 -3.24
C ARG A 53 3.84 -13.20 -2.24
N SER A 54 3.61 -13.05 -0.94
CA SER A 54 4.60 -13.35 0.09
C SER A 54 4.68 -14.85 0.37
N ARG A 55 5.89 -15.35 0.64
CA ARG A 55 6.08 -16.75 1.08
C ARG A 55 5.54 -17.02 2.49
N TYR A 56 5.27 -15.96 3.25
CA TYR A 56 4.75 -16.06 4.62
C TYR A 56 3.22 -16.01 4.69
N ARG A 57 2.52 -15.89 3.54
CA ARG A 57 1.07 -15.71 3.47
C ARG A 57 0.29 -16.65 4.40
N ASP A 58 0.59 -17.94 4.35
CA ASP A 58 -0.17 -18.97 5.09
C ASP A 58 0.17 -19.00 6.59
N GLN A 59 1.17 -18.25 7.03
CA GLN A 59 1.57 -18.10 8.44
C GLN A 59 0.96 -16.83 9.07
N LEU A 60 0.22 -16.05 8.28
CA LEU A 60 -0.25 -14.72 8.66
C LEU A 60 -1.77 -14.64 8.60
N GLN A 61 -2.34 -13.89 9.55
CA GLN A 61 -3.76 -13.57 9.58
C GLN A 61 -3.97 -12.09 9.28
N VAL A 62 -4.87 -11.79 8.34
CA VAL A 62 -5.32 -10.43 8.07
C VAL A 62 -6.33 -10.02 9.14
N LEU A 63 -6.06 -8.90 9.83
CA LEU A 63 -7.00 -8.28 10.75
C LEU A 63 -7.97 -7.41 9.96
N GLN A 64 -9.27 -7.71 10.07
CA GLN A 64 -10.31 -6.87 9.49
C GLN A 64 -10.63 -5.72 10.47
N LEU A 65 -10.56 -4.49 9.97
CA LEU A 65 -10.81 -3.27 10.75
C LEU A 65 -12.02 -2.55 10.14
N GLU A 66 -12.90 -2.05 11.01
CA GLU A 66 -14.12 -1.34 10.61
C GLU A 66 -13.84 0.11 10.23
N ASP A 67 -12.88 0.73 10.90
CA ASP A 67 -12.58 2.17 10.88
C ASP A 67 -11.25 2.51 10.19
N PHE A 68 -10.53 1.50 9.69
CA PHE A 68 -9.22 1.68 9.08
C PHE A 68 -9.02 0.81 7.83
N GLN A 69 -9.33 1.39 6.68
CA GLN A 69 -9.12 0.77 5.36
C GLN A 69 -8.42 1.77 4.44
N PRO A 70 -7.08 1.93 4.54
CA PRO A 70 -6.35 2.87 3.71
C PRO A 70 -6.43 2.47 2.24
N LEU A 71 -7.21 3.22 1.47
CA LEU A 71 -7.30 3.06 0.02
C LEU A 71 -6.12 3.77 -0.65
N ILE A 72 -5.44 3.06 -1.55
CA ILE A 72 -4.43 3.65 -2.42
C ILE A 72 -5.17 4.16 -3.66
N GLN A 73 -5.03 5.46 -3.93
CA GLN A 73 -5.47 6.05 -5.20
C GLN A 73 -4.25 6.20 -6.10
N LEU A 74 -4.33 5.66 -7.32
CA LEU A 74 -3.29 5.82 -8.33
C LEU A 74 -3.70 6.87 -9.35
N TRP A 75 -2.81 7.82 -9.62
CA TRP A 75 -3.05 8.90 -10.57
C TRP A 75 -2.03 8.85 -11.69
N LEU A 76 -2.51 8.84 -12.95
CA LEU A 76 -1.66 9.10 -14.11
C LEU A 76 -1.58 10.60 -14.37
N VAL A 77 -0.51 11.24 -13.91
CA VAL A 77 -0.29 12.67 -14.10
C VAL A 77 0.50 12.90 -15.40
N ARG A 78 -0.04 13.74 -16.29
CA ARG A 78 0.57 14.07 -17.58
C ARG A 78 0.28 15.52 -18.00
N PRO A 79 1.17 16.16 -18.78
CA PRO A 79 0.88 17.42 -19.44
C PRO A 79 -0.38 17.34 -20.32
N ARG A 80 -1.08 18.47 -20.50
CA ARG A 80 -2.30 18.54 -21.33
C ARG A 80 -2.05 18.25 -22.81
N LEU A 81 -0.87 18.60 -23.32
CA LEU A 81 -0.44 18.26 -24.68
C LEU A 81 0.76 17.32 -24.62
N LEU A 82 0.57 16.09 -25.10
CA LEU A 82 1.64 15.08 -25.22
C LEU A 82 2.12 14.87 -26.66
N GLY A 83 1.40 15.39 -27.65
CA GLY A 83 1.69 15.16 -29.07
C GLY A 83 1.79 13.66 -29.37
N ASN A 84 2.92 13.23 -29.92
CA ASN A 84 3.16 11.82 -30.29
C ASN A 84 3.15 10.84 -29.09
N LEU A 85 3.24 11.33 -27.85
CA LEU A 85 3.20 10.49 -26.65
C LEU A 85 1.78 10.22 -26.13
N GLU A 86 0.74 10.78 -26.75
CA GLU A 86 -0.66 10.59 -26.32
C GLU A 86 -1.06 9.10 -26.31
N THR A 87 -0.75 8.38 -27.40
CA THR A 87 -1.09 6.96 -27.53
C THR A 87 -0.29 6.10 -26.54
N PRO A 88 1.05 6.20 -26.44
CA PRO A 88 1.82 5.49 -25.42
C PRO A 88 1.35 5.75 -23.98
N ALA A 89 1.08 7.01 -23.61
CA ALA A 89 0.64 7.35 -22.26
C ALA A 89 -0.73 6.72 -21.91
N ARG A 90 -1.66 6.72 -22.86
CA ARG A 90 -2.96 6.06 -22.70
C ARG A 90 -2.82 4.54 -22.57
N LEU A 91 -1.98 3.91 -23.40
CA LEU A 91 -1.74 2.47 -23.34
C LEU A 91 -1.09 2.07 -22.03
N PHE A 92 -0.10 2.83 -21.55
CA PHE A 92 0.51 2.63 -20.25
C PHE A 92 -0.52 2.72 -19.12
N GLY A 93 -1.36 3.77 -19.12
CA GLY A 93 -2.41 3.93 -18.11
C GLY A 93 -3.38 2.75 -18.08
N ARG A 94 -3.80 2.25 -19.24
CA ARG A 94 -4.66 1.05 -19.33
C ARG A 94 -3.96 -0.20 -18.81
N ALA A 95 -2.75 -0.48 -19.27
CA ALA A 95 -2.00 -1.66 -18.85
C ALA A 95 -1.75 -1.67 -17.33
N VAL A 96 -1.49 -0.51 -16.73
CA VAL A 96 -1.33 -0.39 -15.27
C VAL A 96 -2.65 -0.61 -14.55
N ALA A 97 -3.76 -0.04 -15.04
CA ALA A 97 -5.08 -0.23 -14.44
C ALA A 97 -5.51 -1.71 -14.50
N GLU A 98 -5.32 -2.37 -15.65
CA GLU A 98 -5.59 -3.80 -15.84
C GLU A 98 -4.71 -4.66 -14.92
N GLY A 99 -3.40 -4.38 -14.84
CA GLY A 99 -2.49 -5.15 -13.99
C GLY A 99 -2.71 -4.97 -12.49
N LEU A 100 -3.50 -3.99 -12.08
CA LEU A 100 -3.86 -3.71 -10.69
C LEU A 100 -5.35 -3.98 -10.39
N ASP A 101 -6.10 -4.57 -11.34
CA ASP A 101 -7.55 -4.77 -11.25
C ASP A 101 -8.33 -3.47 -10.90
N MET A 102 -7.82 -2.32 -11.34
CA MET A 102 -8.45 -1.03 -11.13
C MET A 102 -9.42 -0.72 -12.27
N GLN A 103 -10.66 -0.35 -11.95
CA GLN A 103 -11.57 0.19 -12.97
C GLN A 103 -11.06 1.56 -13.42
N ALA A 104 -10.67 1.69 -14.69
CA ALA A 104 -10.31 2.97 -15.27
C ALA A 104 -11.58 3.83 -15.43
N GLY A 105 -11.66 4.91 -14.65
CA GLY A 105 -12.67 5.96 -14.81
C GLY A 105 -12.42 6.87 -16.01
#